data_AF-A0A8S9WT76-F1
#
_entry.id   AF-A0A8S9WT76-F1
#
_cell.length_a   1.000
_cell.length_b   1.000
_cell.length_c   1.000
_cell.angle_alpha   90.00
_cell.angle_beta   90.00
_cell.angle_gamma   90.00
#
_symmetry.space_group_name_H-M   'P 1'
#
loop_
_entity.id
_entity.type
_entity.pdbx_description
1 polymer ?
#
loop_
_entity_poly.entity_id
_entity_poly.type
_entity_poly.pdbx_seq_one_letter_code
_entity_poly.pdbx_strand_id
1 'polypeptide(L)'
;MYTTPDSQLSTRNVDWIKYKEILEAATDTQVPLKTTKDVDAATAKLMRLIQFAAAEASLRRTSENPLTASRRPPPPHIYHLLLVKRSAKTLWNLTRFLAHKTALNRANKELTLALIEEKQELTKRELAVLNSSDGTLFKKTKQLTKECSDIPPIKLNSIWYSTPTEKTELFSRILEQQFTPNDLPSPIEDELPPPAKQDREKLG
;
A
#
# COMPACT_ATOMS: atom_id res chain seq x y z
N MET A 1 -11.19 -37.49 -5.40
CA MET A 1 -10.66 -36.11 -5.56
C MET A 1 -9.61 -35.92 -4.48
N TYR A 2 -8.33 -36.15 -4.78
CA TYR A 2 -7.25 -35.99 -3.80
C TYR A 2 -6.79 -34.53 -3.84
N THR A 3 -7.11 -33.75 -2.81
CA THR A 3 -6.48 -32.44 -2.58
C THR A 3 -5.08 -32.68 -2.04
N THR A 4 -4.06 -32.46 -2.85
CA THR A 4 -2.69 -32.25 -2.35
C THR A 4 -2.71 -31.02 -1.43
N PRO A 5 -2.32 -31.13 -0.15
CA PRO A 5 -2.14 -29.94 0.67
C PRO A 5 -1.01 -29.13 0.03
N ASP A 6 -1.27 -27.86 -0.29
CA ASP A 6 -0.27 -26.95 -0.81
C ASP A 6 0.90 -26.91 0.18
N SER A 7 2.02 -27.52 -0.19
CA SER A 7 3.28 -27.54 0.57
C SER A 7 4.03 -26.21 0.42
N GLN A 8 3.31 -25.10 0.60
CA GLN A 8 3.92 -23.78 0.69
C GLN A 8 4.41 -23.57 2.13
N LEU A 9 5.74 -23.44 2.26
CA LEU A 9 6.43 -23.21 3.53
C LEU A 9 6.00 -21.89 4.21
N SER A 10 5.52 -20.92 3.44
CA SER A 10 5.13 -19.61 3.94
C SER A 10 4.02 -18.98 3.08
N THR A 11 3.25 -18.08 3.68
CA THR A 11 2.24 -17.30 2.95
C THR A 11 2.89 -16.21 2.09
N ARG A 12 2.14 -15.62 1.15
CA ARG A 12 2.64 -14.55 0.26
C ARG A 12 3.16 -13.31 1.01
N ASN A 13 2.69 -13.07 2.23
CA ASN A 13 3.02 -11.90 3.02
C ASN A 13 3.76 -12.34 4.29
N VAL A 14 5.08 -12.26 4.30
CA VAL A 14 5.94 -12.65 5.44
C VAL A 14 6.57 -11.39 6.03
N ASP A 15 6.51 -11.26 7.35
CA ASP A 15 7.29 -10.25 8.07
C ASP A 15 8.72 -10.76 8.27
N TRP A 16 9.63 -10.30 7.43
CA TRP A 16 11.04 -10.71 7.46
C TRP A 16 11.78 -10.25 8.73
N ILE A 17 11.31 -9.18 9.39
CA ILE A 17 11.93 -8.69 10.63
C ILE A 17 11.60 -9.66 11.76
N LYS A 18 10.30 -9.97 11.91
CA LYS A 18 9.83 -10.97 12.89
C LYS A 18 10.42 -12.36 12.62
N TYR A 19 10.53 -12.75 11.34
CA TYR A 19 11.18 -14.01 10.96
C TYR A 19 12.63 -14.08 11.45
N LYS A 20 13.39 -13.00 11.24
CA LYS A 20 14.79 -12.91 11.65
C LYS A 20 14.92 -12.97 13.17
N GLU A 21 14.10 -12.22 13.91
CA GLU A 21 14.11 -12.23 15.38
C GLU A 21 13.82 -13.63 15.95
N ILE A 22 12.84 -14.34 15.40
CA ILE A 22 12.52 -15.71 15.83
C ILE A 22 13.69 -16.66 15.55
N LEU A 23 14.33 -16.50 14.39
CA LEU A 23 15.46 -17.34 14.01
C LEU A 23 16.66 -17.09 14.94
N GLU A 24 17.01 -15.82 15.17
CA GLU A 24 18.13 -15.43 16.05
C GLU A 24 17.90 -15.87 17.50
N ALA A 25 16.65 -15.79 17.99
CA ALA A 25 16.30 -16.24 19.34
C ALA A 25 16.34 -17.78 19.51
N ALA A 26 16.05 -18.53 18.44
CA ALA A 26 15.91 -19.99 18.50
C ALA A 26 17.15 -20.76 18.01
N THR A 27 18.12 -20.08 17.38
CA THR A 27 19.38 -20.71 16.93
C THR A 27 20.32 -20.97 18.11
N ASP A 28 20.49 -22.25 18.42
CA ASP A 28 21.50 -22.73 19.36
C ASP A 28 22.77 -23.13 18.59
N THR A 29 23.88 -22.46 18.88
CA THR A 29 25.18 -22.69 18.23
C THR A 29 26.02 -23.79 18.89
N GLN A 30 25.58 -24.33 20.03
CA GLN A 30 26.34 -25.31 20.82
C GLN A 30 25.89 -26.76 20.55
N VAL A 31 25.66 -27.13 19.29
CA VAL A 31 25.27 -28.50 18.92
C VAL A 31 26.51 -29.34 18.62
N PRO A 32 26.76 -30.46 19.33
CA PRO A 32 27.86 -31.35 18.98
C PRO A 32 27.58 -32.00 17.62
N LEU A 33 28.52 -31.90 16.68
CA LEU A 33 28.42 -32.44 15.31
C LEU A 33 29.37 -33.63 15.10
N LYS A 34 29.66 -34.38 16.17
CA LYS A 34 30.73 -35.40 16.17
C LYS A 34 30.28 -36.73 15.54
N THR A 35 28.99 -37.04 15.60
CA THR A 35 28.41 -38.28 15.06
C THR A 35 27.50 -37.97 13.88
N THR A 36 27.39 -38.88 12.91
CA THR A 36 26.41 -38.78 11.81
C THR A 36 24.98 -38.63 12.30
N LYS A 37 24.62 -39.34 13.39
CA LYS A 37 23.33 -39.18 14.07
C LYS A 37 23.10 -37.78 14.64
N ASP A 38 24.16 -37.12 15.11
CA ASP A 38 24.07 -35.77 15.66
C ASP A 38 23.87 -34.75 14.52
N VAL A 39 24.46 -34.99 13.35
CA VAL A 39 24.24 -34.19 12.13
C VAL A 39 22.79 -34.31 11.66
N ASP A 40 22.22 -35.52 11.62
CA ASP A 40 20.83 -35.74 11.23
C ASP A 40 19.85 -35.09 12.23
N ALA A 41 20.14 -35.17 13.53
CA ALA A 41 19.35 -34.50 14.56
C ALA A 41 19.42 -32.98 14.44
N ALA A 42 20.61 -32.42 14.18
CA ALA A 42 20.81 -30.99 14.00
C ALA A 42 20.08 -30.45 12.76
N THR A 43 20.14 -31.17 11.64
CA THR A 43 19.44 -30.79 10.40
C THR A 43 17.92 -30.87 10.56
N ALA A 44 17.40 -31.89 11.24
CA ALA A 44 15.97 -31.98 11.54
C ALA A 44 15.49 -30.86 12.48
N LYS A 45 16.30 -30.48 13.48
CA LYS A 45 16.02 -29.34 14.38
C LYS A 45 15.99 -28.03 13.60
N LEU A 46 16.98 -27.78 12.75
CA LEU A 46 17.05 -26.60 11.89
C LEU A 46 15.83 -26.51 10.96
N MET A 47 15.47 -27.62 10.31
CA MET A 47 14.34 -27.65 9.38
C MET A 47 13.01 -27.32 10.08
N ARG A 48 12.79 -27.84 11.29
CA ARG A 48 11.61 -27.50 12.11
C ARG A 48 11.61 -26.03 12.53
N LEU A 49 12.76 -25.47 12.89
CA LEU A 49 12.88 -24.06 13.25
C LEU A 49 12.55 -23.14 12.08
N ILE A 50 13.06 -23.44 10.87
CA ILE A 50 12.74 -22.68 9.66
C ILE A 50 11.24 -22.74 9.36
N GLN A 51 10.64 -23.93 9.44
CA GLN A 51 9.20 -24.12 9.24
C GLN A 51 8.37 -23.35 10.29
N PHE A 52 8.78 -23.41 11.55
CA PHE A 52 8.11 -22.73 12.65
C PHE A 52 8.20 -21.20 12.49
N ALA A 53 9.40 -20.66 12.26
CA ALA A 53 9.62 -19.24 12.05
C ALA A 53 8.84 -18.73 10.82
N ALA A 54 8.82 -19.49 9.72
CA ALA A 54 8.07 -19.14 8.53
C ALA A 54 6.54 -19.13 8.77
N ALA A 55 6.03 -20.04 9.60
CA ALA A 55 4.62 -20.09 9.96
C ALA A 55 4.19 -18.94 10.89
N GLU A 56 5.06 -18.52 11.82
CA GLU A 56 4.76 -17.48 12.80
C GLU A 56 5.02 -16.05 12.30
N ALA A 57 5.95 -15.90 11.36
CA ALA A 57 6.20 -14.66 10.63
C ALA A 57 5.30 -14.47 9.41
N SER A 58 4.63 -15.53 8.95
CA SER A 58 3.56 -15.41 7.97
C SER A 58 2.44 -14.54 8.53
N LEU A 59 2.19 -13.39 7.91
CA LEU A 59 1.02 -12.61 8.22
C LEU A 59 -0.20 -13.46 7.89
N ARG A 60 -1.00 -13.78 8.90
CA ARG A 60 -2.33 -14.35 8.66
C ARG A 60 -3.01 -13.44 7.66
N ARG A 61 -3.72 -13.99 6.68
CA ARG A 61 -4.70 -13.25 5.89
C ARG A 61 -5.78 -12.75 6.84
N THR A 62 -5.48 -11.73 7.63
CA THR A 62 -6.49 -10.90 8.24
C THR A 62 -7.21 -10.29 7.05
N SER A 63 -8.52 -10.51 6.99
CA SER A 63 -9.41 -9.84 6.03
C SER A 63 -9.39 -8.32 6.16
N GLU A 64 -8.61 -7.81 7.11
CA GLU A 64 -8.26 -6.41 7.34
C GLU A 64 -7.23 -5.96 6.31
N ASN A 65 -7.63 -5.93 5.04
CA ASN A 65 -6.99 -5.01 4.13
C ASN A 65 -7.20 -3.59 4.73
N PRO A 66 -6.15 -2.79 5.00
CA PRO A 66 -6.30 -1.48 5.64
C PRO A 66 -7.27 -0.55 4.90
N LEU A 67 -7.39 -0.73 3.57
CA LEU A 67 -8.33 -0.04 2.70
C LEU A 67 -9.81 -0.34 2.98
N THR A 68 -10.09 -1.46 3.66
CA THR A 68 -11.43 -1.87 4.11
C THR A 68 -11.67 -1.60 5.60
N ALA A 69 -10.63 -1.54 6.44
CA ALA A 69 -10.76 -1.27 7.87
C ALA A 69 -11.18 0.18 8.18
N SER A 70 -10.80 1.14 7.34
CA SER A 70 -11.15 2.57 7.48
C SER A 70 -12.56 2.91 6.98
N ARG A 71 -13.24 1.99 6.30
CA ARG A 71 -14.58 2.25 5.75
C ARG A 71 -15.62 2.01 6.83
N ARG A 72 -16.28 3.09 7.27
CA ARG A 72 -17.49 3.00 8.09
C ARG A 72 -18.38 1.89 7.52
N PRO A 73 -18.77 0.89 8.34
CA PRO A 73 -19.58 -0.21 7.83
C PRO A 73 -20.88 0.36 7.25
N PRO A 74 -21.38 -0.20 6.12
CA PRO A 74 -22.63 0.25 5.55
C PRO A 74 -23.75 0.06 6.57
N PRO A 75 -24.83 0.87 6.49
CA PRO A 75 -26.01 0.66 7.33
C PRO A 75 -26.50 -0.80 7.27
N PRO A 76 -27.05 -1.33 8.37
CA PRO A 76 -27.43 -2.74 8.47
C PRO A 76 -28.44 -3.17 7.39
N HIS A 77 -29.34 -2.26 6.98
CA HIS A 77 -30.29 -2.50 5.90
C HIS A 77 -29.61 -2.77 4.54
N ILE A 78 -28.60 -1.97 4.19
CA ILE A 78 -27.84 -2.13 2.93
C ILE A 78 -26.99 -3.40 2.97
N TYR A 79 -26.43 -3.71 4.15
CA TYR A 79 -25.70 -4.97 4.34
C TYR A 79 -26.60 -6.19 4.10
N HIS A 80 -27.83 -6.17 4.62
CA HIS A 80 -28.81 -7.23 4.37
C HIS A 80 -29.13 -7.38 2.87
N LEU A 81 -29.41 -6.28 2.16
CA LEU A 81 -29.65 -6.30 0.71
C LEU A 81 -28.45 -6.84 -0.09
N LEU A 82 -27.23 -6.55 0.36
CA LEU A 82 -26.01 -7.08 -0.23
C LEU A 82 -25.93 -8.61 -0.08
N LEU A 83 -26.28 -9.15 1.10
CA LEU A 83 -26.34 -10.60 1.33
C LEU A 83 -27.39 -11.27 0.43
N VAL A 84 -28.58 -10.69 0.33
CA VAL A 84 -29.65 -11.19 -0.55
C VAL A 84 -29.18 -11.24 -2.01
N LYS A 85 -28.56 -10.16 -2.50
CA LYS A 85 -27.98 -10.10 -3.85
C LYS A 85 -26.89 -11.16 -4.05
N ARG A 86 -25.99 -11.35 -3.08
CA ARG A 86 -24.92 -12.36 -3.15
C ARG A 86 -25.51 -13.76 -3.25
N SER A 87 -26.51 -14.08 -2.42
CA SER A 87 -27.25 -15.35 -2.46
C SER A 87 -27.96 -15.56 -3.80
N ALA A 88 -28.65 -14.55 -4.32
CA ALA A 88 -29.30 -14.65 -5.64
C ALA A 88 -28.27 -14.87 -6.77
N LYS A 89 -27.09 -14.28 -6.66
CA LYS A 89 -25.99 -14.47 -7.62
C LYS A 89 -25.40 -15.86 -7.57
N THR A 90 -25.18 -16.42 -6.38
CA THR A 90 -24.71 -17.80 -6.25
C THR A 90 -25.72 -18.77 -6.86
N LEU A 91 -27.01 -18.61 -6.53
CA LEU A 91 -28.08 -19.43 -7.11
C LEU A 91 -28.14 -19.33 -8.64
N TRP A 92 -28.10 -18.13 -9.21
CA TRP A 92 -28.08 -17.94 -10.67
C TRP A 92 -26.85 -18.59 -11.32
N ASN A 93 -25.67 -18.43 -10.72
CA ASN A 93 -24.43 -18.99 -11.26
C ASN A 93 -24.46 -20.53 -11.26
N LEU A 94 -25.02 -21.14 -10.21
CA LEU A 94 -25.11 -22.59 -10.06
C LEU A 94 -26.15 -23.21 -10.99
N THR A 95 -27.35 -22.62 -11.05
CA THR A 95 -28.51 -23.23 -11.70
C THR A 95 -28.74 -22.75 -13.13
N ARG A 96 -28.36 -21.51 -13.45
CA ARG A 96 -28.64 -20.83 -14.72
C ARG A 96 -30.13 -20.79 -15.14
N PHE A 97 -31.08 -20.91 -14.21
CA PHE A 97 -32.51 -20.75 -14.52
C PHE A 97 -32.96 -19.29 -14.56
N LEU A 98 -33.84 -18.98 -15.51
CA LEU A 98 -34.35 -17.61 -15.73
C LEU A 98 -35.05 -17.01 -14.50
N ALA A 99 -35.74 -17.84 -13.71
CA ALA A 99 -36.35 -17.41 -12.45
C ALA A 99 -35.28 -16.83 -11.49
N HIS A 100 -34.14 -17.49 -11.33
CA HIS A 100 -33.05 -16.98 -10.48
C HIS A 100 -32.39 -15.72 -11.05
N LYS A 101 -32.33 -15.56 -12.38
CA LYS A 101 -31.90 -14.29 -13.01
C LYS A 101 -32.85 -13.14 -12.65
N THR A 102 -34.16 -13.39 -12.66
CA THR A 102 -35.14 -12.36 -12.26
C THR A 102 -35.02 -11.99 -10.79
N ALA A 103 -34.80 -12.96 -9.90
CA ALA A 103 -34.54 -12.71 -8.48
C ALA A 103 -33.26 -11.88 -8.27
N LEU A 104 -32.17 -12.20 -8.98
CA LEU A 104 -30.94 -11.41 -8.96
C LEU A 104 -31.17 -9.97 -9.45
N ASN A 105 -31.94 -9.79 -10.52
CA ASN A 105 -32.26 -8.46 -11.04
C ASN A 105 -33.10 -7.64 -10.06
N ARG A 106 -34.07 -8.26 -9.37
CA ARG A 106 -34.86 -7.62 -8.31
C ARG A 106 -33.97 -7.18 -7.15
N ALA A 107 -33.16 -8.09 -6.61
CA ALA A 107 -32.23 -7.78 -5.52
C ALA A 107 -31.21 -6.69 -5.90
N ASN A 108 -30.76 -6.66 -7.17
CA ASN A 108 -29.93 -5.57 -7.67
C ASN A 108 -30.66 -4.24 -7.67
N LYS A 109 -31.89 -4.19 -8.20
CA LYS A 109 -32.70 -2.96 -8.24
C LYS A 109 -32.98 -2.43 -6.84
N GLU A 110 -33.39 -3.29 -5.92
CA GLU A 110 -33.62 -2.94 -4.51
C GLU A 110 -32.36 -2.34 -3.87
N LEU A 111 -31.21 -2.99 -4.05
CA LEU A 111 -29.94 -2.45 -3.55
C LEU A 111 -29.59 -1.09 -4.15
N THR A 112 -29.79 -0.91 -5.47
CA THR A 112 -29.53 0.39 -6.11
C THR A 112 -30.45 1.50 -5.60
N LEU A 113 -31.73 1.18 -5.37
CA LEU A 113 -32.70 2.14 -4.84
C LEU A 113 -32.35 2.54 -3.41
N ALA A 114 -32.02 1.57 -2.55
CA ALA A 114 -31.61 1.84 -1.17
C ALA A 114 -30.34 2.72 -1.10
N LEU A 115 -29.36 2.50 -1.99
CA LEU A 115 -28.15 3.33 -2.06
C LEU A 115 -28.44 4.75 -2.54
N ILE A 116 -29.37 4.92 -3.49
CA ILE A 116 -29.81 6.24 -3.95
C ILE A 116 -30.51 6.98 -2.82
N GLU A 117 -31.40 6.31 -2.09
CA GLU A 117 -32.11 6.87 -0.94
C GLU A 117 -31.15 7.28 0.18
N GLU A 118 -30.19 6.43 0.55
CA GLU A 118 -29.19 6.78 1.56
C GLU A 118 -28.38 8.02 1.14
N LYS A 119 -27.95 8.07 -0.14
CA LYS A 119 -27.24 9.23 -0.68
C LYS A 119 -28.11 10.50 -0.60
N GLN A 120 -29.39 10.41 -0.95
CA GLN A 120 -30.32 11.52 -0.85
C GLN A 120 -30.47 11.99 0.60
N GLU A 121 -30.63 11.07 1.55
CA GLU A 121 -30.71 11.40 2.97
C GLU A 121 -29.44 12.05 3.51
N LEU A 122 -28.27 11.56 3.11
CA LEU A 122 -27.00 12.21 3.43
C LEU A 122 -26.94 13.63 2.86
N THR A 123 -27.33 13.82 1.60
CA THR A 123 -27.38 15.17 1.02
C THR A 123 -28.37 16.10 1.73
N LYS A 124 -29.55 15.61 2.12
CA LYS A 124 -30.53 16.41 2.88
C LYS A 124 -29.96 16.84 4.24
N ARG A 125 -29.33 15.91 4.97
CA ARG A 125 -28.68 16.21 6.26
C ARG A 125 -27.54 17.21 6.10
N GLU A 126 -26.72 17.05 5.05
CA GLU A 126 -25.67 18.02 4.75
C GLU A 126 -26.24 19.41 4.46
N LEU A 127 -27.29 19.50 3.64
CA LEU A 127 -27.95 20.77 3.31
C LEU A 127 -28.57 21.45 4.54
N ALA A 128 -29.14 20.67 5.47
CA ALA A 128 -29.73 21.19 6.71
C ALA A 128 -28.71 21.84 7.66
N VAL A 129 -27.43 21.46 7.57
CA VAL A 129 -26.34 21.99 8.39
C VAL A 129 -25.68 23.22 7.75
N LEU A 130 -26.01 23.56 6.50
CA LEU A 130 -25.40 24.70 5.82
C LEU A 130 -25.86 26.02 6.42
N ASN A 131 -24.90 26.92 6.63
CA ASN A 131 -25.13 28.22 7.23
C ASN A 131 -24.38 29.29 6.42
N SER A 132 -24.98 30.48 6.34
CA SER A 132 -24.40 31.64 5.67
C SER A 132 -23.34 32.35 6.54
N SER A 133 -23.44 32.28 7.87
CA SER A 133 -22.48 32.94 8.78
C SER A 133 -21.12 32.24 8.81
N ASP A 134 -21.12 30.91 8.72
CA ASP A 134 -19.94 30.08 8.99
C ASP A 134 -19.12 29.78 7.72
N GLY A 135 -19.55 30.34 6.57
CA GLY A 135 -18.93 30.13 5.25
C GLY A 135 -19.08 28.71 4.70
N THR A 136 -19.82 27.82 5.37
CA THR A 136 -20.06 26.44 4.92
C THR A 136 -20.89 26.40 3.64
N LEU A 137 -21.88 27.30 3.52
CA LEU A 137 -22.65 27.49 2.30
C LEU A 137 -21.74 27.81 1.11
N PHE A 138 -20.91 28.86 1.22
CA PHE A 138 -19.96 29.26 0.16
C PHE A 138 -19.03 28.12 -0.27
N LYS A 139 -18.47 27.36 0.70
CA LYS A 139 -17.61 26.21 0.40
C LYS A 139 -18.34 25.15 -0.42
N LYS A 140 -19.60 24.83 -0.09
CA LYS A 140 -20.42 23.89 -0.86
C LYS A 140 -20.77 24.44 -2.24
N THR A 141 -21.15 25.72 -2.35
CA THR A 141 -21.45 26.35 -3.64
C THR A 141 -20.23 26.31 -4.55
N LYS A 142 -19.04 26.67 -4.04
CA LYS A 142 -17.77 26.60 -4.76
C LYS A 142 -17.44 25.19 -5.25
N GLN A 143 -17.68 24.17 -4.42
CA GLN A 143 -17.50 22.77 -4.83
C GLN A 143 -18.46 22.36 -5.96
N LEU A 144 -19.71 22.85 -5.92
CA LEU A 144 -20.74 22.52 -6.91
C LEU A 144 -20.49 23.22 -8.25
N THR A 145 -20.13 24.51 -8.23
CA THR A 145 -19.85 25.27 -9.46
C THR A 145 -18.57 24.82 -10.14
N LYS A 146 -17.69 24.10 -9.43
CA LYS A 146 -16.39 23.62 -9.93
C LYS A 146 -15.59 24.77 -10.56
N GLU A 147 -15.75 25.97 -10.02
CA GLU A 147 -14.95 27.11 -10.44
C GLU A 147 -13.51 26.81 -10.04
N CYS A 148 -12.74 26.36 -11.03
CA CYS A 148 -11.29 26.37 -10.96
C CYS A 148 -10.90 27.82 -10.82
N SER A 149 -10.53 28.23 -9.60
CA SER A 149 -9.84 29.49 -9.43
C SER A 149 -8.59 29.44 -10.29
N ASP A 150 -8.46 30.37 -11.24
CA ASP A 150 -7.23 30.53 -11.98
C ASP A 150 -6.06 30.62 -11.01
N ILE A 151 -4.96 29.95 -11.37
CA ILE A 151 -3.74 29.99 -10.57
C ILE A 151 -3.39 31.48 -10.41
N PRO A 152 -3.17 31.98 -9.18
CA PRO A 152 -2.84 33.39 -8.99
C PRO A 152 -1.58 33.76 -9.79
N PRO A 153 -1.40 35.05 -10.14
CA PRO A 153 -0.19 35.49 -10.82
C PRO A 153 1.04 35.27 -9.94
N ILE A 154 2.14 34.86 -10.56
CA ILE A 154 3.42 34.58 -9.88
C ILE A 154 4.26 35.86 -9.93
N LYS A 155 4.89 36.24 -8.82
CA LYS A 155 5.78 37.40 -8.75
C LYS A 155 7.23 36.94 -8.71
N LEU A 156 8.06 37.45 -9.64
CA LEU A 156 9.51 37.28 -9.60
C LEU A 156 10.17 38.64 -9.90
N ASN A 157 11.08 39.08 -9.04
CA ASN A 157 11.85 40.33 -9.21
C ASN A 157 10.99 41.55 -9.59
N SER A 158 9.83 41.70 -8.93
CA SER A 158 8.85 42.77 -9.17
C SER A 158 8.02 42.69 -10.46
N ILE A 159 8.20 41.65 -11.27
CA ILE A 159 7.39 41.36 -12.47
C ILE A 159 6.32 40.32 -12.11
N TRP A 160 5.11 40.52 -12.64
CA TRP A 160 3.98 39.62 -12.45
C TRP A 160 3.73 38.80 -13.71
N TYR A 161 3.65 37.48 -13.55
CA TYR A 161 3.38 36.51 -14.61
C TYR A 161 1.99 35.93 -14.41
N SER A 162 1.06 36.27 -15.30
CA SER A 162 -0.37 35.92 -15.14
C SER A 162 -0.79 34.80 -16.09
N THR A 163 -0.19 34.70 -17.28
CA THR A 163 -0.59 33.69 -18.27
C THR A 163 -0.01 32.31 -17.92
N PRO A 164 -0.72 31.20 -18.23
CA PRO A 164 -0.21 29.86 -17.95
C PRO A 164 1.14 29.56 -18.65
N THR A 165 1.30 30.05 -19.88
CA THR A 165 2.52 29.87 -20.69
C THR A 165 3.72 30.58 -20.06
N GLU A 166 3.55 31.83 -19.63
CA GLU A 166 4.58 32.57 -18.89
C GLU A 166 5.01 31.86 -17.62
N LYS A 167 4.04 31.33 -16.85
CA LYS A 167 4.32 30.57 -15.63
C LYS A 167 5.13 29.32 -15.92
N THR A 168 4.78 28.57 -16.97
CA THR A 168 5.51 27.36 -17.35
C THR A 168 6.94 27.66 -17.77
N GLU A 169 7.16 28.71 -18.55
CA GLU A 169 8.51 29.13 -18.95
C GLU A 169 9.34 29.57 -17.75
N LEU A 170 8.75 30.34 -16.84
CA LEU A 170 9.42 30.77 -15.60
C LEU A 170 9.83 29.57 -14.75
N PHE A 171 8.94 28.61 -14.52
CA PHE A 171 9.26 27.39 -13.78
C PHE A 171 10.34 26.58 -14.49
N SER A 172 10.28 26.45 -15.81
CA SER A 172 11.32 25.76 -16.59
C SER A 172 12.69 26.37 -16.34
N ARG A 173 12.82 27.70 -16.42
CA ARG A 173 14.09 28.41 -16.20
C ARG A 173 14.61 28.25 -14.78
N ILE A 174 13.75 28.37 -13.76
CA ILE A 174 14.15 28.22 -12.36
C ILE A 174 14.64 26.79 -12.08
N LEU A 175 13.91 25.79 -12.57
CA LEU A 175 14.28 24.39 -12.39
C LEU A 175 15.57 24.08 -13.13
N GLU A 176 15.73 24.57 -14.36
CA GLU A 176 16.98 24.43 -15.14
C GLU A 176 18.17 24.97 -14.34
N GLN A 177 18.09 26.20 -13.82
CA GLN A 177 19.14 26.79 -12.99
C GLN A 177 19.46 25.99 -11.72
N GLN A 178 18.45 25.37 -11.11
CA GLN A 178 18.62 24.62 -9.87
C GLN A 178 19.17 23.22 -10.09
N PHE A 179 18.90 22.63 -11.26
CA PHE A 179 19.36 21.29 -11.63
C PHE A 179 20.60 21.28 -12.53
N THR A 180 21.09 22.44 -12.97
CA THR A 180 22.43 22.53 -13.56
C THR A 180 23.49 22.24 -12.49
N PRO A 181 24.39 21.26 -12.71
CA PRO A 181 25.46 20.98 -11.76
C PRO A 181 26.31 22.24 -11.59
N ASN A 182 26.50 22.67 -10.35
CA ASN A 182 27.45 23.72 -10.04
C ASN A 182 28.86 23.23 -10.36
N ASP A 183 29.66 24.05 -11.04
CA ASP A 183 31.10 23.86 -11.21
C ASP A 183 31.83 24.08 -9.88
N LEU A 184 31.50 23.28 -8.87
CA LEU A 184 32.34 23.16 -7.69
C LEU A 184 33.43 22.14 -8.03
N PRO A 185 34.72 22.47 -7.84
CA PRO A 185 35.76 21.47 -7.94
C PRO A 185 35.45 20.35 -6.93
N SER A 186 35.34 19.12 -7.43
CA SER A 186 35.22 17.93 -6.60
C SER A 186 36.38 17.90 -5.59
N PRO A 187 36.12 17.76 -4.28
CA PRO A 187 37.20 17.61 -3.32
C PRO A 187 37.99 16.31 -3.58
N ILE A 188 39.24 16.50 -4.02
CA ILE A 188 40.42 15.71 -3.68
C ILE A 188 40.40 14.25 -4.21
N GLU A 189 40.96 14.05 -5.41
CA GLU A 189 41.69 12.82 -5.71
C GLU A 189 42.97 12.86 -4.85
N ASP A 190 42.96 12.16 -3.71
CA ASP A 190 44.19 11.87 -2.97
C ASP A 190 45.06 10.96 -3.86
N GLU A 191 46.14 11.51 -4.40
CA GLU A 191 47.27 10.73 -4.87
C GLU A 191 47.79 9.89 -3.69
N LEU A 192 47.41 8.61 -3.66
CA LEU A 192 48.09 7.60 -2.87
C LEU A 192 49.45 7.31 -3.54
N PRO A 193 50.59 7.69 -2.94
CA PRO A 193 51.88 7.32 -3.49
C PRO A 193 52.07 5.79 -3.42
N PRO A 194 52.69 5.18 -4.45
CA PRO A 194 52.84 3.72 -4.53
C PRO A 194 53.74 3.20 -3.38
N PRO A 195 53.47 1.98 -2.86
CA PRO A 195 54.21 1.43 -1.73
C PRO A 195 55.69 1.18 -2.10
N ALA A 196 56.58 1.72 -1.27
CA ALA A 196 58.02 1.51 -1.36
C ALA A 196 58.35 0.00 -1.28
N LYS A 197 59.07 -0.50 -2.29
CA LYS A 197 59.66 -1.83 -2.30
C LYS A 197 60.66 -1.93 -1.14
N GLN A 198 60.41 -2.86 -0.21
CA GLN A 198 61.39 -3.23 0.81
C GLN A 198 62.42 -4.18 0.18
N ASP A 199 63.60 -3.63 -0.13
CA ASP A 199 64.78 -4.44 -0.40
C ASP A 199 65.22 -5.11 0.92
N ARG A 200 64.94 -6.41 1.03
CA ARG A 200 65.55 -7.29 2.03
C ARG A 200 66.40 -8.31 1.31
N GLU A 201 67.63 -7.94 0.98
CA GLU A 201 68.70 -8.91 0.72
C GLU A 201 69.99 -8.54 1.48
N LYS A 202 70.21 -9.32 2.55
CA LYS A 202 71.46 -9.94 3.03
C LYS A 202 72.74 -9.10 3.19
N LEU A 203 73.15 -8.94 4.46
CA LEU A 203 74.53 -9.23 4.88
C LEU A 203 74.56 -9.55 6.39
N GLY A 204 75.08 -10.73 6.75
CA GLY A 204 75.26 -11.18 8.15
C GLY A 204 74.80 -12.61 8.35
#